data_AF-A0A9P6DTY6-F1
#
_entry.id   AF-A0A9P6DTY6-F1
#
_cell.length_a   1.000
_cell.length_b   1.000
_cell.length_c   1.000
_cell.angle_alpha   90.00
_cell.angle_beta   90.00
_cell.angle_gamma   90.00
#
_symmetry.space_group_name_H-M   'P 1'
#
loop_
_entity.id
_entity.type
_entity.pdbx_description
1 polymer ?
#
loop_
_entity_poly.entity_id
_entity_poly.type
_entity_poly.pdbx_seq_one_letter_code
_entity_poly.pdbx_strand_id
1 'polypeptide(L)'
;PDHHLLEHLILQVYKGHILVAWVLTSGFSSIEAFVESRPSAERLHELGVEITQQYIGASQEAAFQVHTDDPGSMDDIFQQCVLFNRDAAIYFEVKNACQVGDFGQVEDLIPNMICIFHGGCCPNYANELLHLLQNLKYSWSPSFANMV
;
A
#
# COMPACT_ATOMS: atom_id res chain seq x y z
N PRO A 1 8.86 -20.11 7.28
CA PRO A 1 7.87 -19.35 8.09
C PRO A 1 6.46 -19.81 7.74
N ASP A 2 5.59 -20.03 8.72
CA ASP A 2 4.17 -20.23 8.43
C ASP A 2 3.51 -18.92 7.98
N HIS A 3 2.37 -19.03 7.30
CA HIS A 3 1.65 -17.87 6.75
C HIS A 3 1.30 -16.83 7.82
N HIS A 4 0.85 -17.26 9.00
CA HIS A 4 0.39 -16.36 10.05
C HIS A 4 1.52 -15.54 10.64
N LEU A 5 2.70 -16.14 10.81
CA LEU A 5 3.88 -15.43 11.27
C LEU A 5 4.33 -14.37 10.25
N LEU A 6 4.31 -14.73 8.95
CA LEU A 6 4.71 -13.80 7.89
C LEU A 6 3.72 -12.63 7.76
N GLU A 7 2.42 -12.92 7.75
CA GLU A 7 1.36 -11.92 7.77
C GLU A 7 1.52 -10.97 8.96
N HIS A 8 1.68 -11.53 10.17
CA HIS A 8 1.84 -10.73 11.37
C HIS A 8 3.05 -9.80 11.28
N LEU A 9 4.19 -10.32 10.82
CA LEU A 9 5.41 -9.54 10.66
C LEU A 9 5.23 -8.39 9.67
N ILE A 10 4.69 -8.66 8.48
CA ILE A 10 4.46 -7.63 7.45
C ILE A 10 3.56 -6.52 8.02
N LEU A 11 2.45 -6.89 8.65
CA LEU A 11 1.48 -5.93 9.16
C LEU A 11 2.02 -5.13 10.36
N GLN A 12 2.84 -5.74 11.23
CA GLN A 12 3.46 -5.02 12.36
C GLN A 12 4.49 -4.01 11.86
N VAL A 13 5.38 -4.41 10.95
CA VAL A 13 6.39 -3.52 10.39
C VAL A 13 5.72 -2.37 9.63
N TYR A 14 4.73 -2.66 8.78
CA TYR A 14 3.98 -1.66 8.05
C TYR A 14 3.32 -0.63 8.98
N LYS A 15 2.60 -1.09 10.01
CA LYS A 15 1.97 -0.18 10.99
C LYS A 15 3.01 0.69 11.71
N GLY A 16 4.15 0.11 12.07
CA GLY A 16 5.26 0.86 12.65
C GLY A 16 5.79 1.95 11.72
N HIS A 17 6.01 1.62 10.44
CA HIS A 17 6.45 2.60 9.43
C HIS A 17 5.43 3.73 9.25
N ILE A 18 4.13 3.41 9.16
CA ILE A 18 3.09 4.43 9.03
C ILE A 18 3.02 5.34 10.27
N LEU A 19 3.16 4.79 11.48
CA LEU A 19 3.23 5.61 12.70
C LEU A 19 4.44 6.55 12.69
N VAL A 20 5.61 6.08 12.25
CA VAL A 20 6.80 6.91 12.08
C VAL A 20 6.55 8.00 11.03
N ALA A 21 5.93 7.67 9.90
CA ALA A 21 5.58 8.65 8.88
C ALA A 21 4.68 9.77 9.44
N TRP A 22 3.66 9.43 10.25
CA TRP A 22 2.84 10.42 10.94
C TRP A 22 3.65 11.37 11.83
N VAL A 23 4.63 10.85 12.58
CA VAL A 23 5.51 11.69 13.42
C VAL A 23 6.36 12.62 12.55
N LEU A 24 6.99 12.08 11.50
CA LEU A 24 7.86 12.84 10.60
C LEU A 24 7.09 13.95 9.87
N THR A 25 5.95 13.63 9.27
CA THR A 25 5.16 14.57 8.46
C THR A 25 4.43 15.61 9.32
N SER A 26 4.00 15.25 10.54
CA SER A 26 3.34 16.20 11.43
C SER A 26 4.30 17.21 12.05
N GLY A 27 5.60 16.91 12.12
CA GLY A 27 6.63 17.75 12.75
C GLY A 27 6.63 17.73 14.29
N PHE A 28 5.83 16.85 14.91
CA PHE A 28 5.81 16.68 16.36
C PHE A 28 6.89 15.69 16.81
N SER A 29 7.26 15.75 18.10
CA SER A 29 8.26 14.84 18.67
C SER A 29 7.73 13.42 18.89
N SER A 30 6.41 13.21 18.92
CA SER A 30 5.77 11.91 19.05
C SER A 30 4.33 11.94 18.54
N ILE A 31 3.73 10.76 18.38
CA ILE A 31 2.34 10.64 17.93
C ILE A 31 1.37 11.15 19.01
N GLU A 32 1.70 10.99 20.29
CA GLU A 32 0.91 11.49 21.42
C GLU A 32 0.86 13.02 21.39
N ALA A 33 2.00 13.68 21.18
CA ALA A 33 2.06 15.13 21.06
C ALA A 33 1.24 15.65 19.86
N PHE A 34 1.27 14.92 18.74
CA PHE A 34 0.41 15.23 17.59
C PHE A 34 -1.08 15.08 17.93
N VAL A 35 -1.49 14.01 18.60
CA VAL A 35 -2.89 13.79 19.01
C VAL A 35 -3.35 14.85 20.02
N GLU A 36 -2.51 15.24 20.98
CA GLU A 36 -2.81 16.30 21.96
C GLU A 36 -3.07 17.67 21.30
N SER A 37 -2.45 17.92 20.14
CA SER A 37 -2.72 19.14 19.35
C SER A 37 -4.13 19.21 18.77
N ARG A 38 -4.88 18.10 18.80
CA ARG A 38 -6.24 17.96 18.24
C ARG A 38 -6.33 18.46 16.79
N PRO A 39 -5.59 17.81 15.87
CA PRO A 39 -5.59 18.21 14.46
C PRO A 39 -7.01 18.16 13.88
N SER A 40 -7.33 19.10 12.99
CA SER A 40 -8.61 19.08 12.29
C SER A 40 -8.67 17.91 11.30
N ALA A 41 -9.89 17.57 10.87
CA ALA A 41 -10.09 16.53 9.86
C ALA A 41 -9.36 16.86 8.54
N GLU A 42 -9.37 18.13 8.14
CA GLU A 42 -8.66 18.62 6.96
C GLU A 42 -7.16 18.43 7.12
N ARG A 43 -6.61 18.77 8.29
CA ARG A 43 -5.18 18.58 8.55
C ARG A 43 -4.77 17.10 8.54
N LEU A 44 -5.60 16.23 9.10
CA LEU A 44 -5.38 14.78 9.04
C LEU A 44 -5.38 14.27 7.60
N HIS A 45 -6.32 14.75 6.79
CA HIS A 45 -6.38 14.39 5.37
C HIS A 45 -5.15 14.88 4.59
N GLU A 46 -4.74 16.14 4.77
CA GLU A 46 -3.53 16.69 4.15
C GLU A 46 -2.30 15.85 4.47
N LEU A 47 -2.09 15.54 5.75
CA LEU A 47 -0.97 14.71 6.21
C LEU A 47 -1.05 13.29 5.64
N GLY A 48 -2.24 12.70 5.57
CA GLY A 48 -2.44 11.37 4.98
C GLY A 48 -2.06 11.33 3.49
N VAL A 49 -2.43 12.36 2.73
CA VAL A 49 -2.03 12.50 1.32
C VAL A 49 -0.51 12.63 1.20
N GLU A 50 0.10 13.48 2.03
CA GLU A 50 1.56 13.67 2.05
C GLU A 50 2.30 12.36 2.41
N ILE A 51 1.83 11.64 3.43
CA ILE A 51 2.39 10.35 3.82
C ILE A 51 2.31 9.35 2.67
N THR A 52 1.16 9.29 2.00
CA THR A 52 0.96 8.40 0.86
C THR A 52 1.91 8.76 -0.26
N GLN A 53 2.08 10.05 -0.58
CA GLN A 53 2.98 10.48 -1.66
C GLN A 53 4.46 10.26 -1.35
N GLN A 54 4.88 10.43 -0.10
CA GLN A 54 6.30 10.36 0.28
C GLN A 54 6.76 8.95 0.66
N TYR A 55 5.92 8.18 1.35
CA TYR A 55 6.34 6.92 1.99
C TYR A 55 5.71 5.66 1.41
N ILE A 56 4.73 5.78 0.51
CA ILE A 56 4.02 4.64 -0.12
C ILE A 56 4.08 4.72 -1.64
N GLY A 57 3.77 5.91 -2.18
CA GLY A 57 3.56 6.19 -3.60
C GLY A 57 4.67 7.01 -4.24
N ALA A 58 5.78 7.29 -3.53
CA ALA A 58 6.93 7.96 -4.13
C ALA A 58 7.32 7.15 -5.37
N SER A 59 7.13 7.78 -6.52
CA SER A 59 6.90 7.05 -7.76
C SER A 59 8.09 6.15 -8.08
N GLN A 60 7.82 5.12 -8.87
CA GLN A 60 8.88 4.39 -9.55
C GLN A 60 9.88 5.38 -10.21
N GLU A 61 9.47 6.56 -10.69
CA GLU A 61 10.43 7.55 -11.18
C GLU A 61 11.35 8.12 -10.10
N ALA A 62 10.90 8.43 -8.88
CA ALA A 62 11.82 8.86 -7.81
C ALA A 62 12.79 7.73 -7.40
N ALA A 63 12.35 6.47 -7.48
CA ALA A 63 13.16 5.29 -7.23
C ALA A 63 14.12 4.92 -8.38
N PHE A 64 13.75 5.21 -9.64
CA PHE A 64 14.51 4.83 -10.85
C PHE A 64 15.25 6.02 -11.52
N GLN A 65 14.95 7.28 -11.20
CA GLN A 65 15.66 8.46 -11.74
C GLN A 65 17.01 8.72 -11.07
N VAL A 66 17.36 8.03 -9.99
CA VAL A 66 18.63 8.23 -9.27
C VAL A 66 19.70 7.26 -9.77
N HIS A 67 19.92 7.28 -11.09
CA HIS A 67 21.06 6.61 -11.72
C HIS A 67 22.02 7.58 -12.40
N THR A 68 22.09 8.82 -11.91
CA THR A 68 23.05 9.80 -12.42
C THR A 68 23.81 10.44 -11.26
N ASP A 69 25.03 9.94 -11.07
CA ASP A 69 26.26 10.72 -10.79
C ASP A 69 26.83 10.80 -9.36
N ASP A 70 26.22 10.24 -8.31
CA ASP A 70 26.89 10.14 -6.99
C ASP A 70 26.53 8.87 -6.20
N PRO A 71 27.46 7.89 -6.06
CA PRO A 71 27.26 6.61 -5.35
C PRO A 71 26.95 6.70 -3.84
N GLY A 72 26.86 7.90 -3.27
CA GLY A 72 26.50 8.13 -1.86
C GLY A 72 25.30 9.06 -1.62
N SER A 73 24.60 9.47 -2.69
CA SER A 73 23.56 10.51 -2.60
C SER A 73 22.16 10.00 -2.26
N MET A 74 21.93 8.69 -2.25
CA MET A 74 20.62 8.10 -2.07
C MET A 74 20.56 7.18 -0.85
N ASP A 75 19.54 7.37 -0.01
CA ASP A 75 19.28 6.50 1.13
C ASP A 75 18.61 5.21 0.63
N ASP A 76 19.43 4.22 0.28
CA ASP A 76 18.99 2.88 -0.16
C ASP A 76 18.01 2.24 0.84
N ILE A 77 18.17 2.51 2.14
CA ILE A 77 17.29 1.99 3.18
C ILE A 77 15.93 2.65 3.06
N PHE A 78 15.88 3.97 2.93
CA PHE A 78 14.64 4.70 2.71
C PHE A 78 13.90 4.21 1.47
N GLN A 79 14.62 4.01 0.35
CA GLN A 79 14.03 3.48 -0.87
C GLN A 79 13.42 2.08 -0.67
N GLN A 80 14.13 1.19 0.02
CA GLN A 80 13.61 -0.14 0.36
C GLN A 80 12.40 -0.05 1.28
N CYS A 81 12.39 0.88 2.24
CA CYS A 81 11.24 1.13 3.09
C CYS A 81 10.01 1.59 2.30
N VAL A 82 10.18 2.50 1.32
CA VAL A 82 9.09 2.94 0.44
C VAL A 82 8.53 1.78 -0.38
N LEU A 83 9.40 0.98 -1.00
CA LEU A 83 8.97 -0.20 -1.76
C LEU A 83 8.23 -1.21 -0.89
N PHE A 84 8.75 -1.48 0.32
CA PHE A 84 8.08 -2.34 1.30
C PHE A 84 6.71 -1.78 1.68
N ASN A 85 6.62 -0.48 1.98
CA ASN A 85 5.37 0.18 2.38
C ASN A 85 4.32 0.12 1.28
N ARG A 86 4.72 0.33 0.01
CA ARG A 86 3.83 0.18 -1.15
C ARG A 86 3.19 -1.20 -1.19
N ASP A 87 4.00 -2.25 -1.12
CA ASP A 87 3.54 -3.63 -1.25
C ASP A 87 2.72 -4.07 -0.02
N ALA A 88 3.16 -3.65 1.17
CA ALA A 88 2.44 -3.92 2.42
C ALA A 88 1.11 -3.15 2.51
N ALA A 89 1.01 -1.94 1.96
CA ALA A 89 -0.23 -1.18 1.88
C ALA A 89 -1.27 -1.92 1.04
N ILE A 90 -0.89 -2.44 -0.13
CA ILE A 90 -1.80 -3.23 -0.98
C ILE A 90 -2.31 -4.46 -0.20
N TYR A 91 -1.44 -5.19 0.48
CA TYR A 91 -1.83 -6.34 1.29
C TYR A 91 -2.78 -5.94 2.44
N PHE A 92 -2.47 -4.85 3.15
CA PHE A 92 -3.28 -4.33 4.24
C PHE A 92 -4.70 -3.97 3.76
N GLU A 93 -4.80 -3.24 2.64
CA GLU A 93 -6.08 -2.79 2.09
C GLU A 93 -6.92 -3.96 1.58
N VAL A 94 -6.34 -4.91 0.85
CA VAL A 94 -7.08 -6.11 0.39
C VAL A 94 -7.62 -6.89 1.58
N LYS A 95 -6.80 -7.07 2.62
CA LYS A 95 -7.22 -7.77 3.84
C LYS A 95 -8.37 -7.04 4.52
N ASN A 96 -8.26 -5.72 4.68
CA ASN A 96 -9.29 -4.92 5.32
C ASN A 96 -10.61 -4.94 4.51
N ALA A 97 -10.53 -4.72 3.20
CA ALA A 97 -11.66 -4.77 2.28
C ALA A 97 -12.39 -6.13 2.35
N CYS A 98 -11.63 -7.23 2.32
CA CYS A 98 -12.19 -8.58 2.51
C CYS A 98 -12.93 -8.74 3.86
N GLN A 99 -12.38 -8.15 4.94
CA GLN A 99 -12.95 -8.27 6.28
C GLN A 99 -14.26 -7.50 6.45
N VAL A 100 -14.39 -6.33 5.80
CA VAL A 100 -15.60 -5.50 5.87
C VAL A 100 -16.60 -5.81 4.75
N GLY A 101 -16.22 -6.66 3.79
CA GLY A 101 -17.04 -6.99 2.64
C GLY A 101 -17.09 -5.90 1.56
N ASP A 102 -16.10 -4.98 1.54
CA ASP A 102 -15.98 -3.96 0.49
C ASP A 102 -15.38 -4.58 -0.77
N PHE A 103 -16.24 -5.22 -1.55
CA PHE A 103 -15.83 -5.90 -2.76
C PHE A 103 -15.36 -4.93 -3.85
N GLY A 104 -15.89 -3.70 -3.88
CA GLY A 104 -15.44 -2.66 -4.81
C GLY A 104 -13.96 -2.34 -4.59
N GLN A 105 -13.55 -2.16 -3.33
CA GLN A 105 -12.15 -1.93 -2.99
C GLN A 105 -11.27 -3.16 -3.30
N VAL A 106 -11.76 -4.39 -3.08
CA VAL A 106 -11.03 -5.61 -3.49
C VAL A 106 -10.78 -5.59 -4.99
N GLU A 107 -11.81 -5.33 -5.79
CA GLU A 107 -11.72 -5.28 -7.26
C GLU A 107 -10.72 -4.24 -7.74
N ASP A 108 -10.74 -3.03 -7.16
CA ASP A 108 -9.82 -1.94 -7.49
C ASP A 108 -8.34 -2.32 -7.25
N LEU A 109 -8.08 -3.23 -6.31
CA LEU A 109 -6.73 -3.68 -5.96
C LEU A 109 -6.24 -4.89 -6.77
N ILE A 110 -7.13 -5.63 -7.46
CA ILE A 110 -6.76 -6.81 -8.26
C ILE A 110 -5.64 -6.51 -9.28
N PRO A 111 -5.66 -5.41 -10.06
CA PRO A 111 -4.59 -5.11 -11.00
C PRO A 111 -3.20 -5.03 -10.34
N ASN A 112 -3.12 -4.42 -9.15
CA ASN A 112 -1.87 -4.32 -8.40
C ASN A 112 -1.40 -5.69 -7.91
N MET A 113 -2.32 -6.53 -7.43
CA MET A 113 -2.02 -7.91 -7.02
C MET A 113 -1.51 -8.76 -8.20
N ILE A 114 -2.10 -8.61 -9.40
CA ILE A 114 -1.62 -9.29 -10.61
C ILE A 114 -0.15 -8.92 -10.87
N CYS A 115 0.19 -7.63 -10.82
CA CYS A 115 1.57 -7.16 -10.99
C CYS A 115 2.52 -7.76 -9.94
N ILE A 116 2.12 -7.79 -8.66
CA ILE A 116 2.91 -8.37 -7.57
C ILE A 116 3.14 -9.87 -7.80
N PHE A 117 2.09 -10.64 -8.08
CA PHE A 117 2.23 -12.09 -8.30
C PHE A 117 3.02 -12.41 -9.57
N HIS A 118 2.86 -11.63 -10.63
CA HIS A 118 3.64 -11.82 -11.85
C HIS A 118 5.13 -11.52 -11.63
N GLY A 119 5.45 -10.40 -10.99
CA GLY A 119 6.83 -10.02 -10.64
C GLY A 119 7.47 -10.96 -9.61
N GLY A 120 6.68 -11.51 -8.69
CA GLY A 120 7.10 -12.49 -7.68
C GLY A 120 7.21 -13.92 -8.19
N CYS A 121 7.24 -14.13 -9.52
CA CYS A 121 7.31 -15.46 -10.15
C CYS A 121 6.21 -16.43 -9.67
N CYS A 122 5.02 -15.89 -9.38
CA CYS A 122 3.83 -16.61 -8.93
C CYS A 122 2.73 -16.58 -10.01
N PRO A 123 2.98 -17.09 -11.23
CA PRO A 123 2.12 -16.86 -12.39
C PRO A 123 0.73 -17.49 -12.26
N ASN A 124 0.59 -18.58 -11.48
CA ASN A 124 -0.71 -19.20 -11.25
C ASN A 124 -1.67 -18.24 -10.57
N TYR A 125 -1.24 -17.55 -9.51
CA TYR A 125 -2.08 -16.57 -8.81
C TYR A 125 -2.37 -15.34 -9.69
N ALA A 126 -1.39 -14.88 -10.46
CA ALA A 126 -1.59 -13.79 -11.40
C ALA A 126 -2.66 -14.15 -12.46
N ASN A 127 -2.62 -15.36 -13.01
CA ASN A 127 -3.57 -15.84 -14.01
C ASN A 127 -4.99 -15.99 -13.43
N GLU A 128 -5.12 -16.56 -12.23
CA GLU A 128 -6.43 -16.68 -11.57
C GLU A 128 -7.06 -15.30 -11.28
N LEU A 129 -6.25 -14.34 -10.82
CA LEU A 129 -6.72 -12.97 -10.61
C LEU A 129 -7.07 -12.26 -11.92
N LEU A 130 -6.32 -12.52 -13.00
CA LEU A 130 -6.65 -11.99 -14.32
C LEU A 130 -7.97 -12.58 -14.84
N HIS A 131 -8.21 -13.88 -14.66
CA HIS A 131 -9.49 -14.51 -14.99
C HIS A 131 -10.63 -13.95 -14.15
N LEU A 132 -10.42 -13.72 -12.85
CA LEU A 132 -11.40 -13.09 -11.98
C LEU A 132 -11.75 -11.67 -12.47
N LEU A 133 -10.74 -10.84 -12.74
CA LEU A 133 -10.93 -9.47 -13.24
C LEU A 133 -11.66 -9.45 -14.59
N GLN A 134 -11.27 -10.33 -15.52
CA GLN A 134 -11.94 -10.46 -16.83
C GLN A 134 -13.42 -10.79 -16.65
N ASN A 135 -13.73 -11.72 -15.75
CA ASN A 135 -15.11 -12.12 -15.51
C ASN A 135 -15.94 -11.03 -14.85
N LEU A 136 -15.37 -10.33 -13.86
CA LEU A 136 -15.99 -9.18 -13.21
C LEU A 136 -16.33 -8.06 -14.19
N LYS A 137 -15.39 -7.69 -15.06
CA LYS A 137 -15.56 -6.57 -15.98
C LYS A 137 -16.40 -6.88 -17.22
N TYR A 138 -16.36 -8.12 -17.72
CA TYR A 138 -16.86 -8.42 -19.07
C TYR A 138 -17.82 -9.61 -19.17
N SER A 139 -17.78 -10.58 -18.25
CA SER A 139 -18.58 -11.81 -18.36
C SER A 139 -19.82 -11.80 -17.47
N TRP A 140 -19.71 -11.25 -16.27
CA TRP A 140 -20.77 -11.30 -15.27
C TRP A 140 -21.84 -10.23 -15.51
N SER A 141 -23.10 -10.59 -15.26
CA SER A 141 -24.21 -9.67 -15.47
C SER A 141 -24.06 -8.44 -14.58
N PRO A 142 -24.54 -7.25 -15.02
CA PRO A 142 -24.46 -6.03 -14.23
C PRO A 142 -25.05 -6.16 -12.81
N SER A 143 -26.02 -7.05 -12.60
CA SER A 143 -26.61 -7.36 -11.29
C SER A 143 -25.65 -8.06 -10.31
N PHE A 144 -24.60 -8.69 -10.83
CA PHE A 144 -23.57 -9.38 -10.05
C PHE A 144 -22.25 -8.59 -10.03
N ALA A 145 -21.95 -7.84 -11.09
CA ALA A 145 -20.77 -6.98 -11.17
C ALA A 145 -20.93 -5.64 -10.40
N ASN A 146 -22.16 -5.11 -10.27
CA ASN A 146 -22.42 -3.83 -9.57
C ASN A 146 -23.15 -4.05 -8.24
N MET A 147 -22.63 -4.92 -7.37
CA MET A 147 -23.17 -5.06 -6.01
C MET A 147 -22.78 -3.82 -5.19
N VAL A 148 -23.64 -2.80 -5.23
CA VAL A 148 -23.61 -1.61 -4.38
C VAL A 148 -24.71 -1.70 -3.34
#